data_AF-A0A969KAF2-F1
#
_entry.id   AF-A0A969KAF2-F1
#
_cell.length_a   1.000
_cell.length_b   1.000
_cell.length_c   1.000
_cell.angle_alpha   90.00
_cell.angle_beta   90.00
_cell.angle_gamma   90.00
#
_symmetry.space_group_name_H-M   'P 1'
#
loop_
_entity.id
_entity.type
_entity.pdbx_description
1 polymer ?
#
loop_
_entity_poly.entity_id
_entity_poly.type
_entity_poly.pdbx_seq_one_letter_code
_entity_poly.pdbx_strand_id
1 'polypeptide(L)'
;MNLVQVQRLNNHKRRHAHVAPFLGKLGWVDHARLDTVAAVAASTLPPSPGPTLVVGLAEASLILAWQLSTHLLPMPDLCFTTREKGRHYQAYPFQEPHSHGPAHWVAVAPGRTYDRIVIIEDEVTTGTTITNLSLVLRDHANRFDILTLMDMRSKEHRATMEQIYAAHGLTMTFSALSHLPSPPAFFPPRCDGRRCLALDQTPNPHQRPPDAYAQVFRTLSHLWQRQRVGALYMIGECVDVPMAFCSSLCLEHRPPIQHVTLSPWVVDGLGVRTRVDFINHRNGVAGDPYYLYNWNHPASTQAVIVSDTSTCAVAEQVRLFLQEHEVEVTVLEVPL
;
A
#
# COMPACT_ATOMS: atom_id res chain seq x y z
N MET A 1 -12.65 -13.52 5.33
CA MET A 1 -11.28 -13.10 4.95
C MET A 1 -10.29 -13.56 6.01
N ASN A 2 -9.25 -14.34 5.67
CA ASN A 2 -8.28 -14.82 6.66
C ASN A 2 -7.18 -13.77 6.88
N LEU A 3 -7.25 -13.05 8.00
CA LEU A 3 -6.18 -12.18 8.50
C LEU A 3 -5.35 -12.94 9.55
N VAL A 4 -4.07 -12.64 9.64
CA VAL A 4 -3.16 -13.22 10.63
C VAL A 4 -2.95 -12.19 11.74
N GLN A 5 -3.27 -12.57 12.97
CA GLN A 5 -2.92 -11.74 14.12
C GLN A 5 -1.41 -11.85 14.37
N VAL A 6 -0.74 -10.70 14.44
CA VAL A 6 0.70 -10.59 14.73
C VAL A 6 0.91 -9.69 15.94
N GLN A 7 2.03 -9.87 16.63
CA GLN A 7 2.42 -8.99 17.73
C GLN A 7 3.41 -7.93 17.21
N ARG A 8 3.21 -6.67 17.62
CA ARG A 8 4.13 -5.56 17.32
C ARG A 8 5.28 -5.55 18.33
N LEU A 9 6.50 -5.46 17.82
CA LEU A 9 7.68 -5.14 18.59
C LEU A 9 7.59 -3.66 19.01
N ASN A 10 7.81 -3.38 20.30
CA ASN A 10 7.92 -2.03 20.85
C ASN A 10 6.66 -1.12 20.78
N ASN A 11 5.46 -1.63 20.53
CA ASN A 11 4.22 -0.84 20.60
C ASN A 11 3.35 -1.23 21.80
N HIS A 12 3.55 -0.55 22.93
CA HIS A 12 2.79 -0.82 24.15
C HIS A 12 1.31 -0.43 24.05
N LYS A 13 0.97 0.55 23.20
CA LYS A 13 -0.41 1.05 23.02
C LYS A 13 -1.25 0.12 22.14
N ARG A 14 -0.63 -0.53 21.15
CA ARG A 14 -1.27 -1.46 20.21
C ARG A 14 -0.37 -2.68 20.01
N ARG A 15 -0.41 -3.60 20.97
CA ARG A 15 0.45 -4.80 20.99
C ARG A 15 0.18 -5.77 19.85
N HIS A 16 -1.04 -5.80 19.34
CA HIS A 16 -1.45 -6.72 18.27
C HIS A 16 -1.88 -5.93 17.03
N ALA A 17 -1.75 -6.57 15.87
CA ALA A 17 -2.29 -6.11 14.60
C ALA A 17 -2.78 -7.31 13.79
N HIS A 18 -3.64 -7.05 12.81
CA HIS A 18 -4.07 -8.04 11.83
C HIS A 18 -3.43 -7.72 10.48
N VAL A 19 -2.66 -8.67 9.94
CA VAL A 19 -2.00 -8.54 8.64
C VAL A 19 -2.69 -9.44 7.63
N ALA A 20 -2.99 -8.90 6.46
CA ALA A 20 -3.43 -9.70 5.31
C ALA A 20 -2.21 -10.34 4.64
N PRO A 21 -2.06 -11.68 4.65
CA PRO A 21 -0.89 -12.35 4.08
C PRO A 21 -0.73 -12.11 2.57
N PHE A 22 -1.83 -11.85 1.87
CA PHE A 22 -1.85 -11.61 0.42
C PHE A 22 -1.28 -10.23 0.02
N LEU A 23 -0.99 -9.33 0.96
CA LEU A 23 -0.43 -7.99 0.69
C LEU A 23 1.11 -7.98 0.65
N GLY A 24 1.78 -9.12 0.54
CA GLY A 24 3.23 -9.17 0.34
C GLY A 24 4.08 -8.87 1.59
N LYS A 25 3.44 -8.63 2.75
CA LYS A 25 4.13 -8.30 4.01
C LYS A 25 4.72 -9.52 4.71
N LEU A 26 4.00 -10.64 4.70
CA LEU A 26 4.39 -11.90 5.36
C LEU A 26 4.84 -12.98 4.37
N GLY A 27 5.15 -12.59 3.13
CA GLY A 27 5.48 -13.49 2.02
C GLY A 27 5.19 -12.82 0.68
N TRP A 28 4.98 -13.60 -0.38
CA TRP A 28 4.62 -13.09 -1.69
C TRP A 28 3.20 -12.48 -1.71
N VAL A 29 2.99 -11.45 -2.52
CA VAL A 29 1.65 -10.99 -2.89
C VAL A 29 0.90 -12.13 -3.58
N ASP A 30 -0.30 -12.42 -3.09
CA ASP A 30 -1.24 -13.32 -3.77
C ASP A 30 -2.14 -12.47 -4.67
N HIS A 31 -1.73 -12.32 -5.93
CA HIS A 31 -2.38 -11.45 -6.90
C HIS A 31 -3.84 -11.80 -7.16
N ALA A 32 -4.18 -13.09 -7.21
CA ALA A 32 -5.54 -13.56 -7.47
C ALA A 32 -6.47 -13.21 -6.30
N ARG A 33 -5.99 -13.42 -5.07
CA ARG A 33 -6.73 -13.05 -3.87
C ARG A 33 -6.82 -11.54 -3.69
N LEU A 34 -5.74 -10.80 -3.96
CA LEU A 34 -5.73 -9.33 -3.96
C LEU A 34 -6.78 -8.78 -4.93
N ASP A 35 -6.83 -9.32 -6.15
CA ASP A 35 -7.82 -8.93 -7.16
C ASP A 35 -9.25 -9.22 -6.72
N THR A 36 -9.50 -10.42 -6.18
CA THR A 36 -10.81 -10.82 -5.65
C THR A 36 -11.27 -9.88 -4.52
N VAL A 37 -10.37 -9.58 -3.56
CA VAL A 37 -10.69 -8.70 -2.43
C VAL A 37 -10.96 -7.27 -2.91
N ALA A 38 -10.19 -6.76 -3.87
CA ALA A 38 -10.39 -5.43 -4.44
C ALA A 38 -11.72 -5.33 -5.22
N ALA A 39 -12.08 -6.36 -6.00
CA ALA A 39 -13.36 -6.40 -6.70
C ALA A 39 -14.55 -6.40 -5.73
N VAL A 40 -14.47 -7.18 -4.65
CA VAL A 40 -15.48 -7.17 -3.57
C VAL A 40 -15.56 -5.79 -2.92
N ALA A 41 -14.41 -5.20 -2.56
CA ALA A 41 -14.35 -3.87 -1.96
C ALA A 41 -14.97 -2.80 -2.86
N ALA A 42 -14.66 -2.83 -4.16
CA ALA A 42 -15.27 -1.95 -5.16
C ALA A 42 -16.80 -2.10 -5.20
N SER A 43 -17.31 -3.33 -5.12
CA SER A 43 -18.76 -3.60 -5.13
C SER A 43 -19.50 -3.10 -3.88
N THR A 44 -18.79 -2.89 -2.76
CA THR A 44 -19.39 -2.34 -1.54
C THR A 44 -19.44 -0.82 -1.51
N LEU A 45 -18.72 -0.14 -2.41
CA LEU A 45 -18.72 1.31 -2.45
C LEU A 45 -20.04 1.80 -3.05
N PRO A 46 -20.72 2.78 -2.41
CA PRO A 46 -21.92 3.34 -3.00
C PRO A 46 -21.57 4.05 -4.31
N PRO A 47 -22.48 4.10 -5.30
CA PRO A 47 -22.21 4.79 -6.55
C PRO A 47 -21.87 6.27 -6.33
N SER A 48 -21.06 6.84 -7.22
CA SER A 48 -20.70 8.25 -7.24
C SER A 48 -20.74 8.74 -8.68
N PRO A 49 -21.46 9.83 -8.98
CA PRO A 49 -21.68 10.28 -10.36
C PRO A 49 -20.48 11.03 -10.95
N GLY A 50 -19.53 11.48 -10.12
CA GLY A 50 -18.40 12.30 -10.54
C GLY A 50 -17.04 11.78 -10.05
N PRO A 51 -16.02 12.66 -10.05
CA PRO A 51 -14.64 12.28 -9.84
C PRO A 51 -14.42 11.70 -8.43
N THR A 52 -13.69 10.60 -8.37
CA THR A 52 -13.31 9.91 -7.12
C THR A 52 -11.81 10.03 -6.90
N LEU A 53 -11.40 10.33 -5.67
CA LEU A 53 -10.03 10.16 -5.21
C LEU A 53 -9.95 8.91 -4.34
N VAL A 54 -9.00 8.02 -4.60
CA VAL A 54 -8.65 6.90 -3.70
C VAL A 54 -7.38 7.28 -2.95
N VAL A 55 -7.40 7.14 -1.62
CA VAL A 55 -6.24 7.42 -0.76
C VAL A 55 -5.81 6.16 -0.02
N GLY A 56 -4.59 5.70 -0.26
CA GLY A 56 -3.93 4.64 0.51
C GLY A 56 -3.03 5.23 1.59
N LEU A 57 -3.17 4.78 2.83
CA LEU A 57 -2.29 5.19 3.92
C LEU A 57 -0.96 4.42 3.90
N ALA A 58 0.14 5.16 3.95
CA ALA A 58 1.45 4.56 4.13
C ALA A 58 1.50 3.82 5.48
N GLU A 59 2.04 2.62 5.57
CA GLU A 59 2.55 1.80 4.46
C GLU A 59 1.56 0.67 4.11
N ALA A 60 0.54 0.49 4.96
CA ALA A 60 -0.16 -0.78 5.08
C ALA A 60 -1.20 -1.02 4.01
N SER A 61 -1.84 0.03 3.49
CA SER A 61 -2.92 -0.09 2.53
C SER A 61 -2.54 0.29 1.11
N LEU A 62 -1.27 0.63 0.83
CA LEU A 62 -0.82 1.09 -0.50
C LEU A 62 -1.16 0.11 -1.63
N ILE A 63 -0.85 -1.18 -1.45
CA ILE A 63 -1.12 -2.24 -2.44
C ILE A 63 -2.64 -2.43 -2.64
N LEU A 64 -3.41 -2.39 -1.56
CA LEU A 64 -4.86 -2.56 -1.62
C LEU A 64 -5.53 -1.34 -2.29
N ALA A 65 -5.07 -0.14 -1.99
CA ALA A 65 -5.54 1.10 -2.62
C ALA A 65 -5.23 1.13 -4.12
N TRP A 66 -4.02 0.68 -4.50
CA TRP A 66 -3.68 0.46 -5.91
C TRP A 66 -4.67 -0.49 -6.57
N GLN A 67 -4.81 -1.71 -6.06
CA GLN A 67 -5.66 -2.71 -6.70
C GLN A 67 -7.12 -2.26 -6.72
N LEU A 68 -7.65 -1.64 -5.66
CA LEU A 68 -9.00 -1.11 -5.67
C LEU A 68 -9.20 -0.09 -6.80
N SER A 69 -8.24 0.82 -7.02
CA SER A 69 -8.34 1.84 -8.05
C SER A 69 -8.53 1.25 -9.46
N THR A 70 -7.97 0.07 -9.73
CA THR A 70 -8.11 -0.60 -11.03
C THR A 70 -9.50 -1.22 -11.24
N HIS A 71 -10.31 -1.37 -10.17
CA HIS A 71 -11.67 -1.90 -10.22
C HIS A 71 -12.76 -0.83 -10.27
N LEU A 72 -12.42 0.44 -10.11
CA LEU A 72 -13.37 1.54 -10.13
C LEU A 72 -13.50 2.16 -11.52
N LEU A 73 -14.74 2.51 -11.88
CA LEU A 73 -15.09 3.15 -13.16
C LEU A 73 -15.98 4.38 -12.91
N PRO A 74 -15.65 5.56 -13.47
CA PRO A 74 -14.40 5.88 -14.19
C PRO A 74 -13.17 5.71 -13.29
N MET A 75 -11.99 5.57 -13.91
CA MET A 75 -10.73 5.40 -13.17
C MET A 75 -10.53 6.58 -12.22
N PRO A 76 -10.28 6.34 -10.92
CA PRO A 76 -10.16 7.40 -9.95
C PRO A 76 -8.76 8.03 -10.00
N ASP A 77 -8.64 9.24 -9.45
CA ASP A 77 -7.33 9.73 -9.04
C ASP A 77 -6.86 8.86 -7.86
N LEU A 78 -5.58 8.50 -7.81
CA LEU A 78 -4.99 7.71 -6.72
C LEU A 78 -3.91 8.54 -6.03
N CYS A 79 -3.91 8.55 -4.70
CA CYS A 79 -2.91 9.20 -3.88
C CYS A 79 -2.45 8.25 -2.78
N PHE A 80 -1.15 8.20 -2.54
CA PHE A 80 -0.57 7.57 -1.36
C PHE A 80 -0.19 8.64 -0.35
N THR A 81 -0.54 8.43 0.92
CA THR A 81 0.07 9.22 1.98
C THR A 81 1.51 8.77 2.18
N THR A 82 2.32 9.61 2.80
CA THR A 82 3.73 9.31 3.08
C THR A 82 4.10 9.72 4.49
N ARG A 83 5.06 9.00 5.09
CA ARG A 83 5.76 9.41 6.32
C ARG A 83 7.01 10.23 6.04
N GLU A 84 7.39 10.40 4.78
CA GLU A 84 8.58 11.14 4.38
C GLU A 84 8.27 12.63 4.18
N LYS A 85 8.78 13.45 5.09
CA LYS A 85 8.67 14.91 4.98
C LYS A 85 9.38 15.38 3.70
N GLY A 86 8.68 16.19 2.91
CA GLY A 86 9.24 16.82 1.71
C GLY A 86 9.21 15.95 0.46
N ARG A 87 8.60 14.75 0.51
CA ARG A 87 8.35 13.93 -0.68
C ARG A 87 7.41 14.61 -1.68
N HIS A 88 6.49 15.45 -1.21
CA HIS A 88 5.64 16.25 -2.09
C HIS A 88 5.85 17.74 -1.84
N TYR A 89 5.91 18.52 -2.92
CA TYR A 89 6.08 19.97 -2.87
C TYR A 89 4.90 20.69 -2.18
N GLN A 90 3.69 20.12 -2.26
CA GLN A 90 2.46 20.67 -1.69
C GLN A 90 1.67 19.58 -0.94
N ALA A 91 2.25 19.09 0.15
CA ALA A 91 1.56 18.15 1.03
C ALA A 91 0.91 18.83 2.23
N TYR A 92 -0.27 18.33 2.58
CA TYR A 92 -0.96 18.67 3.80
C TYR A 92 -0.54 17.70 4.92
N PRO A 93 -0.05 18.20 6.07
CA PRO A 93 0.31 17.35 7.18
C PRO A 93 -0.92 16.91 7.97
N PHE A 94 -0.92 15.66 8.44
CA PHE A 94 -1.88 15.15 9.42
C PHE A 94 -1.19 14.21 10.41
N GLN A 95 -1.88 13.87 11.50
CA GLN A 95 -1.33 13.03 12.57
C GLN A 95 -1.95 11.63 12.59
N GLU A 96 -1.12 10.61 12.77
CA GLU A 96 -1.42 9.23 13.12
C GLU A 96 -0.93 8.97 14.56
N PRO A 97 -1.72 9.28 15.61
CA PRO A 97 -1.24 9.28 17.00
C PRO A 97 -0.84 7.91 17.56
N HIS A 98 -1.09 6.85 16.80
CA HIS A 98 -0.93 5.45 17.21
C HIS A 98 0.23 4.73 16.51
N SER A 99 0.96 5.41 15.61
CA SER A 99 2.15 4.86 14.94
C SER A 99 3.46 5.37 15.53
N HIS A 100 4.56 4.73 15.14
CA HIS A 100 5.92 5.12 15.55
C HIS A 100 6.38 6.43 14.88
N GLY A 101 5.88 6.73 13.68
CA GLY A 101 6.08 7.99 12.98
C GLY A 101 4.75 8.70 12.79
N PRO A 102 4.30 9.54 13.75
CA PRO A 102 2.94 10.04 13.78
C PRO A 102 2.66 11.10 12.71
N ALA A 103 3.68 11.72 12.13
CA ALA A 103 3.49 12.71 11.08
C ALA A 103 3.30 12.02 9.73
N HIS A 104 2.20 12.35 9.06
CA HIS A 104 1.92 11.93 7.70
C HIS A 104 1.65 13.13 6.80
N TRP A 105 1.84 12.92 5.51
CA TRP A 105 1.64 13.90 4.47
C TRP A 105 0.76 13.30 3.37
N VAL A 106 -0.16 14.10 2.84
CA VAL A 106 -0.98 13.76 1.68
C VAL A 106 -0.89 14.90 0.68
N ALA A 107 -0.72 14.59 -0.60
CA ALA A 107 -0.66 15.60 -1.66
C ALA A 107 -1.84 15.41 -2.61
N VAL A 108 -2.62 16.48 -2.78
CA VAL A 108 -3.75 16.55 -3.71
C VAL A 108 -3.55 17.81 -4.56
N ALA A 109 -3.86 17.72 -5.85
CA ALA A 109 -3.72 18.86 -6.75
C ALA A 109 -4.54 20.06 -6.23
N PRO A 110 -3.94 21.26 -6.12
CA PRO A 110 -4.67 22.44 -5.67
C PRO A 110 -5.91 22.73 -6.52
N GLY A 111 -7.03 23.05 -5.87
CA GLY A 111 -8.29 23.37 -6.54
C GLY A 111 -9.03 22.18 -7.15
N ARG A 112 -8.45 20.98 -7.11
CA ARG A 112 -9.13 19.75 -7.56
C ARG A 112 -10.19 19.34 -6.54
N THR A 113 -11.44 19.29 -6.96
CA THR A 113 -12.56 18.78 -6.15
C THR A 113 -12.99 17.40 -6.64
N TYR A 114 -13.56 16.63 -5.70
CA TYR A 114 -14.04 15.28 -5.89
C TYR A 114 -15.47 15.15 -5.36
N ASP A 115 -16.27 14.33 -6.03
CA ASP A 115 -17.59 13.93 -5.54
C ASP A 115 -17.47 13.07 -4.29
N ARG A 116 -16.36 12.32 -4.18
CA ARG A 116 -16.03 11.52 -3.00
C ARG A 116 -14.52 11.28 -2.88
N ILE A 117 -14.11 11.02 -1.64
CA ILE A 117 -12.78 10.49 -1.33
C ILE A 117 -12.97 9.11 -0.69
N VAL A 118 -12.32 8.09 -1.27
CA VAL A 118 -12.29 6.74 -0.73
C VAL A 118 -10.98 6.55 0.04
N ILE A 119 -11.06 6.30 1.35
CA ILE A 119 -9.88 6.10 2.20
C ILE A 119 -9.73 4.62 2.52
N ILE A 120 -8.54 4.06 2.26
CA ILE A 120 -8.23 2.64 2.49
C ILE A 120 -7.28 2.50 3.66
N GLU A 121 -7.62 1.61 4.59
CA GLU A 121 -6.76 1.20 5.69
C GLU A 121 -6.78 -0.32 5.87
N ASP A 122 -5.76 -0.91 6.48
CA ASP A 122 -5.80 -2.33 6.83
C ASP A 122 -6.66 -2.59 8.09
N GLU A 123 -6.43 -1.87 9.17
CA GLU A 123 -7.11 -2.05 10.45
C GLU A 123 -7.38 -0.69 11.12
N VAL A 124 -8.65 -0.46 11.47
CA VAL A 124 -9.10 0.77 12.14
C VAL A 124 -9.45 0.48 13.59
N THR A 125 -8.82 1.19 14.53
CA THR A 125 -9.03 1.01 15.99
C THR A 125 -9.81 2.15 16.63
N THR A 126 -9.35 3.39 16.48
CA THR A 126 -10.03 4.59 17.02
C THR A 126 -10.73 5.39 15.92
N GLY A 127 -10.27 5.26 14.67
CA GLY A 127 -10.70 6.10 13.56
C GLY A 127 -9.97 7.45 13.49
N THR A 128 -9.18 7.82 14.51
CA THR A 128 -8.54 9.15 14.61
C THR A 128 -7.69 9.50 13.39
N THR A 129 -6.89 8.57 12.88
CA THR A 129 -6.04 8.79 11.70
C THR A 129 -6.89 9.17 10.48
N ILE A 130 -7.98 8.43 10.25
CA ILE A 130 -8.90 8.63 9.12
C ILE A 130 -9.67 9.94 9.28
N THR A 131 -10.11 10.25 10.50
CA THR A 131 -10.74 11.52 10.83
C THR A 131 -9.79 12.68 10.53
N ASN A 132 -8.55 12.63 11.02
CA ASN A 132 -7.55 13.68 10.79
C ASN A 132 -7.28 13.89 9.30
N LEU A 133 -7.10 12.80 8.54
CA LEU A 133 -6.94 12.85 7.09
C LEU A 133 -8.15 13.48 6.41
N SER A 134 -9.37 13.09 6.79
CA SER A 134 -10.59 13.61 6.18
C SER A 134 -10.80 15.09 6.47
N LEU A 135 -10.46 15.55 7.68
CA LEU A 135 -10.49 16.96 8.03
C LEU A 135 -9.48 17.77 7.22
N VAL A 136 -8.31 17.20 6.90
CA VAL A 136 -7.33 17.83 6.02
C VAL A 136 -7.84 17.90 4.57
N LEU A 137 -8.57 16.88 4.11
CA LEU A 137 -9.09 16.80 2.75
C LEU A 137 -10.49 17.40 2.56
N ARG A 138 -11.07 18.03 3.59
CA ARG A 138 -12.46 18.52 3.59
C ARG A 138 -12.78 19.56 2.51
N ASP A 139 -11.78 20.31 2.07
CA ASP A 139 -11.94 21.32 1.01
C ASP A 139 -11.95 20.69 -0.39
N HIS A 140 -11.60 19.39 -0.49
CA HIS A 140 -11.58 18.63 -1.73
C HIS A 140 -12.82 17.75 -1.91
N ALA A 141 -13.49 17.33 -0.84
CA ALA A 141 -14.77 16.63 -0.88
C ALA A 141 -15.51 16.70 0.46
N ASN A 142 -16.84 16.61 0.41
CA ASN A 142 -17.70 16.49 1.60
C ASN A 142 -18.13 15.03 1.89
N ARG A 143 -17.88 14.09 0.97
CA ARG A 143 -18.25 12.69 1.09
C ARG A 143 -17.01 11.81 1.18
N PHE A 144 -16.96 10.98 2.20
CA PHE A 144 -15.88 10.03 2.44
C PHE A 144 -16.43 8.60 2.50
N ASP A 145 -15.87 7.70 1.71
CA ASP A 145 -16.17 6.27 1.81
C ASP A 145 -14.93 5.58 2.37
N ILE A 146 -15.03 4.97 3.55
CA ILE A 146 -13.91 4.34 4.24
C ILE A 146 -14.00 2.84 4.06
N LEU A 147 -12.92 2.24 3.55
CA LEU A 147 -12.76 0.81 3.43
C LEU A 147 -11.63 0.34 4.34
N THR A 148 -11.91 -0.67 5.15
CA THR A 148 -10.90 -1.32 5.99
C THR A 148 -10.96 -2.83 5.84
N LEU A 149 -9.83 -3.52 6.01
CA LEU A 149 -9.85 -4.97 6.14
C LEU A 149 -10.46 -5.39 7.48
N MET A 150 -10.24 -4.60 8.55
CA MET A 150 -10.74 -4.88 9.89
C MET A 150 -11.21 -3.60 10.60
N ASP A 151 -12.41 -3.62 11.19
CA ASP A 151 -12.91 -2.56 12.07
C ASP A 151 -12.93 -3.04 13.52
N MET A 152 -12.06 -2.46 14.33
CA MET A 152 -11.94 -2.72 15.76
C MET A 152 -12.45 -1.54 16.60
N ARG A 153 -13.12 -0.56 16.00
CA ARG A 153 -13.68 0.57 16.75
C ARG A 153 -14.76 0.11 17.71
N SER A 154 -14.70 0.63 18.93
CA SER A 154 -15.81 0.54 19.88
C SER A 154 -16.99 1.39 19.42
N LYS A 155 -18.15 1.24 20.07
CA LYS A 155 -19.33 2.07 19.78
C LYS A 155 -19.04 3.55 20.05
N GLU A 156 -18.24 3.84 21.08
CA GLU A 156 -17.84 5.19 21.48
C GLU A 156 -16.93 5.83 20.42
N HIS A 157 -15.95 5.07 19.90
CA HIS A 157 -15.10 5.54 18.79
C HIS A 157 -15.91 5.82 17.52
N ARG A 158 -16.88 4.96 17.19
CA ARG A 158 -17.79 5.17 16.06
C ARG A 158 -18.62 6.45 16.23
N ALA A 159 -19.27 6.61 17.39
CA ALA A 159 -20.06 7.80 17.70
C ALA A 159 -19.22 9.08 17.69
N THR A 160 -18.00 9.04 18.22
CA THR A 160 -17.06 10.17 18.20
C THR A 160 -16.72 10.57 16.77
N MET A 161 -16.41 9.59 15.92
CA MET A 161 -16.11 9.84 14.51
C MET A 161 -17.32 10.43 13.78
N GLU A 162 -18.52 9.89 13.97
CA GLU A 162 -19.76 10.40 13.38
C GLU A 162 -20.06 11.85 13.81
N GLN A 163 -19.88 12.17 15.10
CA GLN A 163 -20.04 13.53 15.63
C GLN A 163 -19.06 14.52 14.99
N ILE A 164 -17.80 14.14 14.81
CA ILE A 164 -16.80 15.00 14.16
C ILE A 164 -17.18 15.24 12.69
N TYR A 165 -17.57 14.20 11.95
CA TYR A 165 -17.99 14.37 10.56
C TYR A 165 -19.21 15.30 10.45
N ALA A 166 -20.23 15.09 11.29
CA ALA A 166 -21.41 15.94 11.32
C ALA A 166 -21.09 17.41 11.66
N ALA A 167 -20.22 17.65 12.64
CA ALA A 167 -19.80 19.00 13.04
C ALA A 167 -19.07 19.77 11.93
N HIS A 168 -18.47 19.05 10.97
CA HIS A 168 -17.79 19.63 9.81
C HIS A 168 -18.60 19.55 8.52
N GLY A 169 -19.88 19.14 8.58
CA GLY A 169 -20.73 19.01 7.39
C GLY A 169 -20.26 17.91 6.42
N LEU A 170 -19.52 16.93 6.92
CA LEU A 170 -19.00 15.81 6.15
C LEU A 170 -19.93 14.60 6.28
N THR A 171 -19.97 13.78 5.23
CA THR A 171 -20.68 12.50 5.21
C THR A 171 -19.69 11.35 5.12
N MET A 172 -20.03 10.24 5.75
CA MET A 172 -19.16 9.07 5.85
C MET A 172 -19.94 7.78 5.61
N THR A 173 -19.45 6.96 4.70
CA THR A 173 -19.77 5.52 4.65
C THR A 173 -18.60 4.75 5.23
N PHE A 174 -18.85 3.69 6.00
CA PHE A 174 -17.78 2.86 6.55
C PHE A 174 -18.06 1.38 6.22
N SER A 175 -17.10 0.71 5.60
CA SER A 175 -17.21 -0.69 5.18
C SER A 175 -15.99 -1.49 5.63
N ALA A 176 -16.24 -2.55 6.41
CA ALA A 176 -15.22 -3.47 6.88
C ALA A 176 -15.31 -4.80 6.10
N LEU A 177 -14.27 -5.12 5.34
CA LEU A 177 -14.26 -6.31 4.48
C LEU A 177 -14.21 -7.62 5.27
N SER A 178 -13.76 -7.60 6.54
CA SER A 178 -13.81 -8.76 7.44
C SER A 178 -15.23 -9.23 7.75
N HIS A 179 -16.22 -8.34 7.67
CA HIS A 179 -17.63 -8.65 7.96
C HIS A 179 -18.41 -9.11 6.73
N LEU A 180 -17.81 -9.00 5.54
CA LEU A 180 -18.44 -9.50 4.34
C LEU A 180 -18.42 -11.04 4.36
N PRO A 181 -19.50 -11.69 3.89
CA PRO A 181 -19.47 -13.13 3.66
C PRO A 181 -18.24 -13.44 2.82
N SER A 182 -17.57 -14.56 3.12
CA SER A 182 -16.43 -15.00 2.32
C SER A 182 -16.81 -14.88 0.85
N PRO A 183 -16.01 -14.19 0.02
CA PRO A 183 -16.29 -14.14 -1.40
C PRO A 183 -16.53 -15.56 -1.87
N PRO A 184 -17.52 -15.80 -2.75
CA PRO A 184 -17.74 -17.14 -3.29
C PRO A 184 -16.38 -17.68 -3.76
N ALA A 185 -16.13 -18.96 -3.47
CA ALA A 185 -14.90 -19.62 -3.84
C ALA A 185 -14.69 -19.36 -5.33
N PHE A 186 -13.74 -18.48 -5.66
CA PHE A 186 -13.52 -17.97 -7.01
C PHE A 186 -14.67 -17.05 -7.52
N PHE A 187 -14.50 -15.72 -7.37
CA PHE A 187 -14.85 -14.89 -8.52
C PHE A 187 -13.78 -15.22 -9.55
N PRO A 188 -14.11 -15.83 -10.71
CA PRO A 188 -13.12 -15.94 -11.76
C PRO A 188 -12.58 -14.53 -11.97
N PRO A 189 -11.24 -14.34 -11.97
CA PRO A 189 -10.69 -13.07 -12.39
C PRO A 189 -11.39 -12.77 -13.70
N ARG A 190 -12.01 -11.61 -13.82
CA ARG A 190 -12.50 -11.17 -15.11
C ARG A 190 -11.25 -10.93 -15.95
N CYS A 191 -10.68 -12.00 -16.51
CA CYS A 191 -9.90 -11.95 -17.72
C CYS A 191 -10.88 -11.71 -18.88
N ASP A 192 -11.71 -10.68 -18.78
CA ASP A 192 -12.52 -10.19 -19.90
C ASP A 192 -11.67 -9.29 -20.82
N GLY A 193 -10.34 -9.45 -20.79
CA GLY A 193 -9.40 -8.59 -21.49
C GLY A 193 -9.38 -7.15 -20.95
N ARG A 194 -10.00 -6.84 -19.81
CA ARG A 194 -9.97 -5.49 -19.24
C ARG A 194 -8.61 -5.18 -18.62
N ARG A 195 -7.81 -4.58 -19.50
CA ARG A 195 -6.73 -3.61 -19.31
C ARG A 195 -5.56 -4.10 -18.45
N CYS A 196 -4.63 -4.75 -19.14
CA CYS A 196 -3.23 -4.36 -18.94
C CYS A 196 -3.19 -2.82 -19.03
N LEU A 197 -2.88 -2.15 -17.91
CA LEU A 197 -2.79 -0.70 -17.92
C LEU A 197 -1.63 -0.31 -18.81
N ALA A 198 -1.91 0.52 -19.82
CA ALA A 198 -0.87 1.19 -20.55
C ALA A 198 -0.14 2.17 -19.62
N LEU A 199 1.12 2.48 -19.93
CA LEU A 199 1.95 3.33 -19.08
C LEU A 199 1.34 4.74 -18.88
N ASP A 200 0.69 5.27 -19.91
CA ASP A 200 -0.03 6.55 -19.87
C ASP A 200 -1.33 6.51 -19.05
N GLN A 201 -1.83 5.31 -18.74
CA GLN A 201 -3.00 5.07 -17.89
C GLN A 201 -2.62 4.65 -16.46
N THR A 202 -1.33 4.57 -16.17
CA THR A 202 -0.83 4.10 -14.89
C THR A 202 -0.88 5.24 -13.86
N PRO A 203 -1.53 5.04 -12.69
CA PRO A 203 -1.52 6.04 -11.63
C PRO A 203 -0.10 6.39 -11.16
N ASN A 204 0.11 7.64 -10.76
CA ASN A 204 1.34 8.11 -10.13
C ASN A 204 1.02 8.64 -8.72
N PRO A 205 0.76 7.74 -7.75
CA PRO A 205 0.15 8.10 -6.47
C PRO A 205 1.08 8.87 -5.54
N HIS A 206 2.39 8.83 -5.80
CA HIS A 206 3.39 9.65 -5.11
C HIS A 206 3.70 10.97 -5.85
N GLN A 207 3.04 11.25 -6.97
CA GLN A 207 3.29 12.44 -7.81
C GLN A 207 4.76 12.61 -8.23
N ARG A 208 5.44 11.49 -8.49
CA ARG A 208 6.85 11.47 -8.90
C ARG A 208 7.03 12.19 -10.25
N PRO A 209 8.24 12.67 -10.58
CA PRO A 209 8.50 13.24 -11.91
C PRO A 209 8.12 12.24 -13.02
N PRO A 210 7.20 12.58 -13.95
CA PRO A 210 6.66 11.62 -14.92
C PRO A 210 7.72 10.91 -15.77
N ASP A 211 8.74 11.64 -16.21
CA ASP A 211 9.82 11.08 -17.04
C ASP A 211 10.66 10.04 -16.27
N ALA A 212 10.95 10.33 -15.00
CA ALA A 212 11.68 9.42 -14.12
C ALA A 212 10.88 8.15 -13.83
N TYR A 213 9.59 8.31 -13.49
CA TYR A 213 8.70 7.19 -13.26
C TYR A 213 8.59 6.29 -14.49
N ALA A 214 8.39 6.89 -15.67
CA ALA A 214 8.32 6.18 -16.94
C ALA A 214 9.65 5.49 -17.29
N GLN A 215 10.79 6.11 -16.99
CA GLN A 215 12.11 5.50 -17.20
C GLN A 215 12.33 4.26 -16.34
N VAL A 216 11.99 4.31 -15.05
CA VAL A 216 12.12 3.14 -14.18
C VAL A 216 11.19 2.03 -14.65
N PHE A 217 9.94 2.36 -14.97
CA PHE A 217 8.99 1.38 -15.51
C PHE A 217 9.50 0.69 -16.78
N ARG A 218 10.04 1.46 -17.74
CA ARG A 218 10.64 0.91 -18.97
C ARG A 218 11.83 0.01 -18.67
N THR A 219 12.66 0.40 -17.72
CA THR A 219 13.83 -0.40 -17.30
C THR A 219 13.38 -1.73 -16.69
N LEU A 220 12.42 -1.71 -15.78
CA LEU A 220 11.83 -2.91 -15.18
C LEU A 220 11.20 -3.83 -16.25
N SER A 221 10.48 -3.25 -17.21
CA SER A 221 9.87 -4.00 -18.32
C SER A 221 10.93 -4.71 -19.18
N HIS A 222 12.05 -4.03 -19.44
CA HIS A 222 13.16 -4.58 -20.21
C HIS A 222 13.89 -5.71 -19.47
N LEU A 223 14.15 -5.52 -18.17
CA LEU A 223 14.71 -6.57 -17.32
C LEU A 223 13.79 -7.79 -17.31
N TRP A 224 12.49 -7.60 -17.12
CA TRP A 224 11.53 -8.71 -17.16
C TRP A 224 11.59 -9.50 -18.46
N GLN A 225 11.62 -8.81 -19.60
CA GLN A 225 11.65 -9.45 -20.93
C GLN A 225 12.95 -10.17 -21.23
N ARG A 226 14.09 -9.71 -20.71
CA ARG A 226 15.42 -10.22 -21.10
C ARG A 226 16.10 -11.12 -20.07
N GLN A 227 15.76 -10.94 -18.79
CA GLN A 227 16.56 -11.44 -17.67
C GLN A 227 15.85 -12.50 -16.82
N ARG A 228 14.63 -12.95 -17.18
CA ARG A 228 13.90 -13.97 -16.40
C ARG A 228 13.89 -13.65 -14.89
N VAL A 229 13.58 -12.40 -14.56
CA VAL A 229 13.45 -11.95 -13.17
C VAL A 229 12.47 -12.88 -12.45
N GLY A 230 12.86 -13.43 -11.30
CA GLY A 230 12.08 -14.37 -10.51
C GLY A 230 11.28 -13.75 -9.38
N ALA A 231 11.66 -12.54 -8.95
CA ALA A 231 10.97 -11.82 -7.88
C ALA A 231 11.24 -10.31 -7.94
N LEU A 232 10.28 -9.55 -7.44
CA LEU A 232 10.41 -8.13 -7.14
C LEU A 232 10.36 -7.90 -5.64
N TYR A 233 11.25 -7.07 -5.12
CA TYR A 233 11.22 -6.59 -3.74
C TYR A 233 10.95 -5.10 -3.75
N MET A 234 9.95 -4.65 -3.00
CA MET A 234 9.60 -3.24 -2.86
C MET A 234 9.91 -2.78 -1.45
N ILE A 235 10.63 -1.66 -1.32
CA ILE A 235 11.07 -1.15 -0.02
C ILE A 235 10.21 0.03 0.41
N GLY A 236 9.59 -0.12 1.57
CA GLY A 236 8.74 0.90 2.16
C GLY A 236 7.63 1.36 1.24
N GLU A 237 7.60 2.65 0.96
CA GLU A 237 6.52 3.24 0.19
C GLU A 237 6.68 3.09 -1.34
N CYS A 238 7.76 2.45 -1.84
CA CYS A 238 8.02 2.20 -3.26
C CYS A 238 7.16 1.07 -3.87
N VAL A 239 5.86 1.09 -3.58
CA VAL A 239 4.87 0.11 -4.02
C VAL A 239 4.35 0.41 -5.43
N ASP A 240 4.33 1.69 -5.80
CA ASP A 240 3.69 2.20 -7.01
C ASP A 240 4.29 1.62 -8.30
N VAL A 241 5.62 1.61 -8.44
CA VAL A 241 6.29 1.08 -9.64
C VAL A 241 6.08 -0.43 -9.84
N PRO A 242 6.30 -1.31 -8.83
CA PRO A 242 6.02 -2.74 -8.97
C PRO A 242 4.55 -3.03 -9.27
N MET A 243 3.63 -2.32 -8.61
CA MET A 243 2.20 -2.51 -8.83
C MET A 243 1.76 -2.04 -10.22
N ALA A 244 2.28 -0.90 -10.70
CA ALA A 244 2.12 -0.47 -12.09
C ALA A 244 2.58 -1.53 -13.07
N PHE A 245 3.77 -2.06 -12.86
CA PHE A 245 4.34 -3.09 -13.72
C PHE A 245 3.43 -4.34 -13.73
N CYS A 246 3.00 -4.82 -12.58
CA CYS A 246 2.07 -5.95 -12.49
C CYS A 246 0.70 -5.68 -13.11
N SER A 247 0.18 -4.46 -13.01
CA SER A 247 -1.06 -4.06 -13.67
C SER A 247 -0.93 -3.99 -15.20
N SER A 248 0.30 -3.94 -15.74
CA SER A 248 0.56 -4.03 -17.18
C SER A 248 0.64 -5.47 -17.71
N LEU A 249 0.61 -6.46 -16.83
CA LEU A 249 0.71 -7.88 -17.17
C LEU A 249 -0.60 -8.62 -16.88
N CYS A 250 -0.86 -9.68 -17.64
CA CYS A 250 -1.90 -10.66 -17.29
C CYS A 250 -1.55 -11.34 -15.95
N LEU A 251 -2.58 -11.77 -15.21
CA LEU A 251 -2.45 -12.31 -13.85
C LEU A 251 -1.44 -13.46 -13.77
N GLU A 252 -1.47 -14.37 -14.74
CA GLU A 252 -0.60 -15.54 -14.85
C GLU A 252 0.88 -15.22 -15.13
N HIS A 253 1.16 -13.99 -15.58
CA HIS A 253 2.51 -13.51 -15.87
C HIS A 253 3.07 -12.57 -14.80
N ARG A 254 2.29 -12.26 -13.74
CA ARG A 254 2.75 -11.34 -12.69
C ARG A 254 3.85 -12.01 -11.86
N PRO A 255 5.00 -11.34 -11.64
CA PRO A 255 6.03 -11.88 -10.77
C PRO A 255 5.56 -12.01 -9.32
N PRO A 256 6.21 -12.90 -8.54
CA PRO A 256 6.21 -12.80 -7.09
C PRO A 256 6.72 -11.42 -6.66
N ILE A 257 5.97 -10.73 -5.81
CA ILE A 257 6.38 -9.47 -5.20
C ILE A 257 6.37 -9.62 -3.68
N GLN A 258 7.40 -9.11 -3.02
CA GLN A 258 7.45 -9.07 -1.56
C GLN A 258 7.82 -7.68 -1.05
N HIS A 259 7.18 -7.29 0.06
CA HIS A 259 7.36 -6.00 0.70
C HIS A 259 8.42 -6.09 1.81
N VAL A 260 9.43 -5.25 1.73
CA VAL A 260 10.36 -4.93 2.81
C VAL A 260 9.79 -3.71 3.56
N THR A 261 9.24 -3.94 4.76
CA THR A 261 8.33 -3.01 5.44
C THR A 261 8.95 -2.38 6.69
N LEU A 262 8.49 -1.19 7.09
CA LEU A 262 8.79 -0.58 8.41
C LEU A 262 8.03 -1.21 9.59
N SER A 263 7.07 -2.10 9.32
CA SER A 263 6.17 -2.63 10.36
C SER A 263 6.89 -3.66 11.24
N PRO A 264 7.09 -3.40 12.55
CA PRO A 264 7.97 -4.23 13.35
C PRO A 264 7.18 -5.36 14.03
N TRP A 265 7.13 -6.55 13.44
CA TRP A 265 6.48 -7.74 14.02
C TRP A 265 7.45 -8.64 14.79
N VAL A 266 6.93 -9.26 15.85
CA VAL A 266 7.60 -10.31 16.63
C VAL A 266 7.56 -11.63 15.85
N VAL A 267 8.67 -12.36 15.86
CA VAL A 267 8.74 -13.73 15.33
C VAL A 267 8.07 -14.66 16.34
N ASP A 268 6.95 -15.26 15.95
CA ASP A 268 6.11 -16.12 16.80
C ASP A 268 6.15 -17.60 16.38
N GLY A 269 6.80 -17.92 15.25
CA GLY A 269 6.85 -19.27 14.69
C GLY A 269 5.53 -19.73 14.05
N LEU A 270 4.48 -18.90 14.08
CA LEU A 270 3.17 -19.16 13.51
C LEU A 270 2.96 -18.29 12.27
N GLY A 271 2.52 -17.05 12.46
CA GLY A 271 2.29 -16.08 11.38
C GLY A 271 3.58 -15.45 10.87
N VAL A 272 4.55 -15.27 11.77
CA VAL A 272 5.87 -14.70 11.50
C VAL A 272 6.91 -15.74 11.92
N ARG A 273 7.40 -16.51 10.94
CA ARG A 273 8.34 -17.62 11.13
C ARG A 273 9.79 -17.16 11.11
N THR A 274 10.12 -16.25 10.20
CA THR A 274 11.47 -15.71 10.05
C THR A 274 11.41 -14.20 9.82
N ARG A 275 12.49 -13.51 10.19
CA ARG A 275 12.66 -12.07 10.01
C ARG A 275 14.12 -11.76 9.76
N VAL A 276 14.36 -10.89 8.79
CA VAL A 276 15.66 -10.25 8.53
C VAL A 276 15.48 -8.75 8.77
N ASP A 277 16.41 -8.16 9.51
CA ASP A 277 16.36 -6.76 9.95
C ASP A 277 17.38 -5.96 9.12
N PHE A 278 16.97 -4.81 8.60
CA PHE A 278 17.81 -3.91 7.81
C PHE A 278 17.76 -2.50 8.41
N ILE A 279 18.90 -1.90 8.70
CA ILE A 279 18.94 -0.59 9.37
C ILE A 279 18.95 0.52 8.33
N ASN A 280 17.96 1.41 8.34
CA ASN A 280 18.00 2.56 7.44
C ASN A 280 18.98 3.61 7.96
N HIS A 281 20.20 3.68 7.39
CA HIS A 281 21.15 4.72 7.73
C HIS A 281 20.87 5.99 6.93
N ARG A 282 20.51 7.08 7.61
CA ARG A 282 20.32 8.42 7.00
C ARG A 282 21.40 9.35 7.50
N ASN A 283 22.23 9.87 6.58
CA ASN A 283 23.33 10.79 6.89
C ASN A 283 24.26 10.28 8.01
N GLY A 284 24.56 8.98 8.02
CA GLY A 284 25.42 8.35 9.04
C GLY A 284 24.74 8.06 10.38
N VAL A 285 23.46 8.40 10.55
CA VAL A 285 22.66 8.10 11.75
C VAL A 285 21.76 6.91 11.49
N ALA A 286 21.71 5.96 12.42
CA ALA A 286 20.76 4.85 12.37
C ALA A 286 19.32 5.39 12.52
N GLY A 287 18.52 5.20 11.48
CA GLY A 287 17.08 5.45 11.46
C GLY A 287 16.27 4.20 11.77
N ASP A 288 14.99 4.22 11.42
CA ASP A 288 14.08 3.11 11.68
C ASP A 288 14.46 1.86 10.86
N PRO A 289 14.42 0.67 11.48
CA PRO A 289 14.69 -0.59 10.78
C PRO A 289 13.55 -0.96 9.84
N TYR A 290 13.92 -1.62 8.74
CA TYR A 290 13.04 -2.31 7.82
C TYR A 290 13.17 -3.82 8.00
N TYR A 291 12.14 -4.53 7.60
CA TYR A 291 12.02 -5.95 7.87
C TYR A 291 11.55 -6.72 6.65
N LEU A 292 12.18 -7.85 6.42
CA LEU A 292 11.76 -8.86 5.45
C LEU A 292 11.37 -10.13 6.19
N TYR A 293 10.10 -10.52 6.06
CA TYR A 293 9.52 -11.61 6.83
C TYR A 293 9.26 -12.84 5.99
N ASN A 294 9.43 -14.02 6.58
CA ASN A 294 9.09 -15.30 5.94
C ASN A 294 9.68 -15.43 4.53
N TRP A 295 10.89 -14.90 4.32
CA TRP A 295 11.53 -14.89 3.01
C TRP A 295 11.67 -16.32 2.48
N ASN A 296 11.37 -16.49 1.20
CA ASN A 296 11.58 -17.73 0.47
C ASN A 296 12.47 -17.43 -0.73
N HIS A 297 13.37 -18.35 -1.04
CA HIS A 297 14.20 -18.25 -2.22
C HIS A 297 13.33 -18.16 -3.49
N PRO A 298 13.57 -17.18 -4.38
CA PRO A 298 12.81 -17.05 -5.63
C PRO A 298 13.08 -18.22 -6.58
N ALA A 299 12.15 -18.51 -7.49
CA ALA A 299 12.31 -19.62 -8.44
C ALA A 299 13.43 -19.38 -9.49
N SER A 300 13.72 -18.11 -9.78
CA SER A 300 14.87 -17.70 -10.60
C SER A 300 15.91 -17.05 -9.70
N THR A 301 17.18 -17.17 -10.06
CA THR A 301 18.30 -16.54 -9.37
C THR A 301 18.42 -15.04 -9.66
N GLN A 302 17.49 -14.44 -10.40
CA GLN A 302 17.51 -13.00 -10.67
C GLN A 302 16.35 -12.28 -9.97
N ALA A 303 16.63 -11.19 -9.27
CA ALA A 303 15.62 -10.37 -8.60
C ALA A 303 15.84 -8.88 -8.88
N VAL A 304 14.76 -8.12 -8.74
CA VAL A 304 14.82 -6.66 -8.80
C VAL A 304 14.36 -6.07 -7.48
N ILE A 305 15.14 -5.13 -6.95
CA ILE A 305 14.75 -4.32 -5.80
C ILE A 305 14.30 -2.96 -6.31
N VAL A 306 13.13 -2.51 -5.88
CA VAL A 306 12.65 -1.14 -6.14
C VAL A 306 12.69 -0.35 -4.84
N SER A 307 13.39 0.77 -4.87
CA SER A 307 13.64 1.64 -3.72
C SER A 307 13.65 3.10 -4.15
N ASP A 308 13.82 4.02 -3.20
CA ASP A 308 14.02 5.45 -3.45
C ASP A 308 15.25 5.96 -2.68
N THR A 309 15.58 7.23 -2.87
CA THR A 309 16.68 7.91 -2.17
C THR A 309 16.60 7.78 -0.65
N SER A 310 15.39 7.69 -0.07
CA SER A 310 15.18 7.59 1.38
C SER A 310 15.38 6.18 1.95
N THR A 311 15.49 5.19 1.05
CA THR A 311 15.58 3.74 1.36
C THR A 311 16.78 3.06 0.69
N CYS A 312 17.68 3.80 0.04
CA CYS A 312 18.83 3.25 -0.68
C CYS A 312 19.76 2.40 0.20
N ALA A 313 19.98 2.82 1.46
CA ALA A 313 20.79 2.07 2.43
C ALA A 313 20.17 0.71 2.78
N VAL A 314 18.83 0.64 2.81
CA VAL A 314 18.09 -0.60 3.03
C VAL A 314 18.16 -1.48 1.78
N ALA A 315 18.00 -0.88 0.58
CA ALA A 315 18.12 -1.58 -0.69
C ALA A 315 19.45 -2.30 -0.83
N GLU A 316 20.54 -1.64 -0.43
CA GLU A 316 21.87 -2.22 -0.44
C GLU A 316 22.01 -3.41 0.51
N GLN A 317 21.45 -3.33 1.72
CA GLN A 317 21.47 -4.46 2.66
C GLN A 317 20.62 -5.63 2.17
N VAL A 318 19.45 -5.37 1.59
CA VAL A 318 18.62 -6.41 0.95
C VAL A 318 19.38 -7.04 -0.22
N ARG A 319 20.09 -6.24 -1.03
CA ARG A 319 20.92 -6.73 -2.14
C ARG A 319 21.99 -7.70 -1.64
N LEU A 320 22.74 -7.33 -0.60
CA LEU A 320 23.77 -8.19 0.01
C LEU A 320 23.17 -9.48 0.57
N PHE A 321 22.07 -9.38 1.32
CA PHE A 321 21.37 -10.55 1.84
C PHE A 321 20.94 -11.51 0.72
N LEU A 322 20.37 -11.01 -0.36
CA LEU A 322 19.95 -11.84 -1.50
C LEU A 322 21.15 -12.47 -2.22
N GLN A 323 22.26 -11.75 -2.37
CA GLN A 323 23.50 -12.28 -2.97
C GLN A 323 24.16 -13.38 -2.14
N GLU A 324 24.13 -13.26 -0.81
CA GLU A 324 24.56 -14.33 0.11
C GLU A 324 23.74 -15.61 -0.06
N HIS A 325 22.54 -15.49 -0.62
CA HIS A 325 21.64 -16.61 -0.93
C HIS A 325 21.56 -16.87 -2.44
N GLU A 326 22.63 -16.59 -3.19
CA GLU A 326 22.78 -16.96 -4.62
C GLU A 326 21.75 -16.30 -5.56
N VAL A 327 21.21 -15.14 -5.17
CA VAL A 327 20.33 -14.32 -6.02
C VAL A 327 21.10 -13.11 -6.56
N GLU A 328 21.23 -13.03 -7.89
CA GLU A 328 21.67 -11.84 -8.62
C GLU A 328 20.60 -10.75 -8.54
N VAL A 329 21.02 -9.53 -8.23
CA VAL A 329 20.08 -8.43 -7.93
C VAL A 329 20.39 -7.21 -8.77
N THR A 330 19.35 -6.67 -9.41
CA THR A 330 19.36 -5.30 -9.95
C THR A 330 18.57 -4.38 -9.03
N VAL A 331 19.15 -3.24 -8.63
CA VAL A 331 18.45 -2.22 -7.85
C VAL A 331 17.96 -1.11 -8.78
N LEU A 332 16.67 -0.82 -8.72
CA LEU A 332 16.02 0.30 -9.39
C LEU A 332 15.65 1.37 -8.36
N GLU A 333 16.32 2.51 -8.45
CA GLU A 333 16.01 3.67 -7.63
C GLU A 333 14.98 4.55 -8.34
N VAL A 334 13.89 4.86 -7.64
CA VAL A 334 12.82 5.72 -8.12
C VAL A 334 12.99 7.10 -7.49
N PRO A 335 13.15 8.16 -8.29
CA PRO A 335 13.21 9.52 -7.78
C PRO A 335 11.94 9.89 -7.00
N LEU A 336 12.12 10.72 -5.98
CA LEU A 336 11.03 11.33 -5.22
C LEU A 336 10.47 12.54 -5.97
#